data_AF-A0A9D8HJW6-F1
#
_entry.id   AF-A0A9D8HJW6-F1
#
_cell.length_a   1.000
_cell.length_b   1.000
_cell.length_c   1.000
_cell.angle_alpha   90.00
_cell.angle_beta   90.00
_cell.angle_gamma   90.00
#
_symmetry.space_group_name_H-M   'P 1'
#
loop_
_entity.id
_entity.type
_entity.pdbx_description
1 polymer ?
#
loop_
_entity_poly.entity_id
_entity_poly.type
_entity_poly.pdbx_seq_one_letter_code
_entity_poly.pdbx_strand_id
1 'polypeptide(L)'
;YKVASEISKRLDILTVGAGSGPDCDVQVLMYSDMLGMGYPTGKYPKHTKQYFNVYGEAVTVLKKWKREVEDGIYPNEKEHSFEIDDIEFEKFMNKIGKVII
;
A
#
# COMPACT_ATOMS: atom_id res chain seq x y z
N TYR A 1 6.31 -21.66 -23.02
CA TYR A 1 7.45 -20.78 -23.36
C TYR A 1 8.08 -21.07 -24.71
N LYS A 2 8.12 -22.32 -25.20
CA LYS A 2 8.68 -22.64 -26.53
C LYS A 2 8.17 -21.78 -27.69
N VAL A 3 6.88 -21.40 -27.68
CA VAL A 3 6.31 -20.47 -28.68
C VAL A 3 6.91 -19.07 -28.58
N ALA A 4 6.98 -18.49 -27.38
CA ALA A 4 7.58 -17.18 -27.16
C ALA A 4 9.08 -17.16 -27.47
N SER A 5 9.79 -18.27 -27.16
CA SER A 5 11.18 -18.49 -27.56
C SER A 5 11.37 -18.41 -29.07
N GLU A 6 10.51 -19.07 -29.84
CA GLU A 6 10.59 -19.07 -31.30
C GLU A 6 10.23 -17.71 -31.91
N ILE A 7 9.25 -17.00 -31.33
CA ILE A 7 8.91 -15.63 -31.74
C ILE A 7 10.09 -14.69 -31.49
N SER A 8 10.69 -14.74 -30.30
CA SER A 8 11.80 -13.85 -29.91
C SER A 8 13.06 -14.07 -30.75
N LYS A 9 13.32 -15.31 -31.19
CA LYS A 9 14.43 -15.62 -32.12
C LYS A 9 14.24 -15.11 -33.54
N ARG A 10 13.01 -14.81 -33.96
CA ARG A 10 12.67 -14.46 -35.36
C ARG A 10 12.44 -12.98 -35.59
N LEU A 11 12.20 -12.22 -34.52
CA LEU A 11 11.96 -10.80 -34.60
C LEU A 11 13.26 -10.06 -34.28
N ASP A 12 13.59 -9.05 -35.08
CA ASP A 12 14.71 -8.14 -34.80
C ASP A 12 14.33 -7.06 -33.76
N ILE A 13 13.03 -6.96 -33.43
CA ILE A 13 12.52 -6.04 -32.41
C ILE A 13 12.48 -6.68 -31.03
N LEU A 14 12.59 -5.85 -30.00
CA LEU A 14 12.55 -6.27 -28.59
C LEU A 14 11.25 -6.98 -28.23
N THR A 15 11.36 -8.13 -27.57
CA THR A 15 10.23 -8.87 -27.00
C THR A 15 10.13 -8.71 -25.49
N VAL A 16 8.91 -8.44 -25.00
CA VAL A 16 8.62 -8.31 -23.56
C VAL A 16 7.69 -9.44 -23.13
N GLY A 17 8.18 -10.29 -22.24
CA GLY A 17 7.46 -11.45 -21.71
C GLY A 17 6.77 -11.15 -20.38
N ALA A 18 5.45 -11.37 -20.32
CA ALA A 18 4.68 -11.50 -19.08
C ALA A 18 4.18 -12.95 -18.98
N GLY A 19 4.82 -13.77 -18.14
CA GLY A 19 4.43 -15.18 -17.98
C GLY A 19 4.60 -16.06 -19.22
N SER A 20 5.35 -15.60 -20.21
CA SER A 20 5.63 -16.34 -21.46
C SER A 20 6.88 -17.22 -21.37
N GLY A 21 7.53 -17.25 -20.20
CA GLY A 21 8.77 -17.97 -19.91
C GLY A 21 10.03 -17.13 -20.11
N PRO A 22 11.21 -17.73 -19.95
CA PRO A 22 12.46 -16.98 -19.77
C PRO A 22 13.05 -16.43 -21.07
N ASP A 23 12.61 -16.92 -22.23
CA ASP A 23 13.28 -16.68 -23.52
C ASP A 23 12.82 -15.41 -24.26
N CYS A 24 12.11 -14.49 -23.58
CA CYS A 24 11.87 -13.14 -24.10
C CYS A 24 12.98 -12.20 -23.60
N ASP A 25 13.32 -11.17 -24.36
CA ASP A 25 14.46 -10.27 -24.09
C ASP A 25 14.33 -9.52 -22.76
N VAL A 26 13.10 -9.11 -22.42
CA VAL A 26 12.76 -8.44 -21.17
C VAL A 26 11.61 -9.17 -20.50
N GLN A 27 11.65 -9.23 -19.17
CA GLN A 27 10.56 -9.77 -18.35
C GLN A 27 9.83 -8.64 -17.66
N VAL A 28 8.51 -8.70 -17.63
CA VAL A 28 7.67 -7.73 -16.92
C VAL A 28 6.78 -8.42 -15.89
N LEU A 29 6.68 -7.80 -14.72
CA LEU A 29 5.78 -8.16 -13.64
C LEU A 29 5.19 -6.88 -13.04
N MET A 30 3.95 -6.95 -12.56
CA MET A 30 3.33 -5.85 -11.84
C MET A 30 3.92 -5.78 -10.43
N TYR A 31 4.46 -4.61 -10.05
CA TYR A 31 5.07 -4.43 -8.74
C TYR A 31 4.07 -4.71 -7.59
N SER A 32 2.79 -4.40 -7.77
CA SER A 32 1.72 -4.69 -6.79
C SER A 32 1.59 -6.19 -6.50
N ASP A 33 1.74 -7.02 -7.54
CA ASP A 33 1.66 -8.47 -7.44
C ASP A 33 2.92 -9.03 -6.77
N MET A 34 4.09 -8.46 -7.13
CA MET A 34 5.37 -8.77 -6.48
C MET A 34 5.34 -8.42 -4.98
N LEU A 35 4.71 -7.32 -4.62
CA LEU A 35 4.58 -6.86 -3.23
C LEU A 35 3.44 -7.55 -2.46
N GLY A 36 2.64 -8.40 -3.09
CA GLY A 36 1.55 -9.10 -2.41
C GLY A 36 0.40 -8.17 -2.01
N MET A 37 0.02 -7.24 -2.90
CA MET A 37 -1.08 -6.27 -2.70
C MET A 37 -2.44 -6.75 -3.26
N GLY A 38 -2.57 -8.01 -3.70
CA GLY A 38 -3.70 -8.54 -4.48
C GLY A 38 -5.02 -8.77 -3.71
N TYR A 39 -5.30 -7.97 -2.69
CA TYR A 39 -6.53 -8.05 -1.89
C TYR A 39 -7.72 -7.37 -2.61
N PRO A 40 -8.99 -7.77 -2.39
CA PRO A 40 -9.55 -8.77 -1.46
C PRO A 40 -9.52 -10.22 -1.92
N THR A 41 -9.21 -10.47 -3.20
CA THR A 41 -9.35 -11.82 -3.76
C THR A 41 -8.17 -12.73 -3.41
N GLY A 42 -6.99 -12.17 -3.11
CA GLY A 42 -5.76 -12.94 -2.87
C GLY A 42 -5.29 -13.74 -4.09
N LYS A 43 -5.87 -13.48 -5.26
CA LYS A 43 -5.55 -14.18 -6.50
C LYS A 43 -4.46 -13.41 -7.23
N TYR A 44 -3.30 -14.06 -7.34
CA TYR A 44 -2.18 -13.56 -8.13
C TYR A 44 -2.11 -14.31 -9.46
N PRO A 45 -1.71 -13.66 -10.56
CA PRO A 45 -1.44 -14.36 -11.80
C PRO A 45 -0.44 -15.50 -11.58
N LYS A 46 -0.64 -16.64 -12.26
CA LYS A 46 0.21 -17.84 -12.08
C LYS A 46 1.71 -17.56 -12.32
N HIS A 47 2.02 -16.59 -13.17
CA HIS A 47 3.38 -16.23 -13.52
C HIS A 47 4.02 -15.22 -12.53
N THR A 48 3.24 -14.68 -11.61
CA THR A 48 3.73 -13.77 -10.58
C THR A 48 4.61 -14.54 -9.61
N LYS A 49 5.81 -14.00 -9.37
CA LYS A 49 6.60 -14.32 -8.19
C LYS A 49 6.35 -13.24 -7.15
N GLN A 50 5.82 -13.65 -5.99
CA GLN A 50 5.71 -12.76 -4.84
C GLN A 50 7.04 -12.67 -4.11
N TYR A 51 7.46 -11.45 -3.82
CA TYR A 51 8.65 -11.13 -3.05
C TYR A 51 8.32 -10.61 -1.65
N PHE A 52 7.08 -10.15 -1.44
CA PHE A 52 6.63 -9.65 -0.15
C PHE A 52 5.12 -9.88 0.05
N ASN A 53 4.65 -9.73 1.30
CA ASN A 53 3.24 -9.80 1.67
C ASN A 53 2.80 -8.48 2.32
N VAL A 54 2.71 -7.41 1.51
CA VAL A 54 2.25 -6.10 1.99
C VAL A 54 0.87 -6.21 2.63
N TYR A 55 -0.02 -7.04 2.08
CA TYR A 55 -1.35 -7.19 2.66
C TYR A 55 -1.32 -7.70 4.11
N GLY A 56 -0.57 -8.77 4.38
CA GLY A 56 -0.45 -9.32 5.73
C GLY A 56 0.16 -8.34 6.73
N GLU A 57 1.22 -7.64 6.32
CA GLU A 57 1.87 -6.60 7.12
C GLU A 57 0.92 -5.43 7.39
N ALA A 58 0.20 -4.96 6.36
CA ALA A 58 -0.78 -3.89 6.49
C ALA A 58 -1.89 -4.26 7.48
N VAL A 59 -2.44 -5.48 7.39
CA VAL A 59 -3.45 -5.95 8.35
C VAL A 59 -2.91 -5.94 9.78
N THR A 60 -1.66 -6.35 9.97
CA THR A 60 -1.00 -6.37 11.28
C THR A 60 -0.86 -4.95 11.84
N VAL A 61 -0.34 -4.02 11.04
CA VAL A 61 -0.15 -2.62 11.45
C VAL A 61 -1.48 -1.92 11.70
N LEU A 62 -2.49 -2.12 10.85
CA LEU A 62 -3.81 -1.53 11.01
C LEU A 62 -4.52 -2.05 12.26
N LYS A 63 -4.36 -3.33 12.61
CA LYS A 63 -4.87 -3.87 13.89
C LYS A 63 -4.14 -3.27 15.09
N LYS A 64 -2.83 -3.07 15.00
CA LYS A 64 -2.07 -2.40 16.05
C LYS A 64 -2.54 -0.97 16.24
N TRP A 65 -2.61 -0.19 15.17
CA TRP A 65 -3.11 1.19 15.19
C TRP A 65 -4.52 1.27 15.78
N LYS A 66 -5.43 0.38 15.37
CA LYS A 66 -6.78 0.29 15.94
C LYS A 66 -6.74 0.13 17.47
N ARG A 67 -5.91 -0.79 17.99
CA ARG A 67 -5.77 -0.98 19.43
C ARG A 67 -5.20 0.27 20.11
N GLU A 68 -4.17 0.89 19.52
CA GLU A 68 -3.61 2.12 20.08
C GLU A 68 -4.64 3.26 20.16
N VAL A 69 -5.59 3.34 19.22
CA VAL A 69 -6.72 4.27 19.29
C VAL A 69 -7.72 3.86 20.39
N GLU A 70 -8.12 2.58 20.43
CA GLU A 70 -9.08 2.06 21.41
C GLU A 70 -8.55 2.18 22.86
N ASP A 71 -7.25 2.03 23.05
CA ASP A 71 -6.56 2.10 24.35
C ASP A 71 -6.10 3.53 24.69
N GLY A 72 -6.35 4.51 23.82
CA GLY A 72 -5.95 5.92 24.03
C GLY A 72 -4.45 6.19 23.99
N ILE A 73 -3.65 5.27 23.42
CA ILE A 73 -2.20 5.43 23.21
C ILE A 73 -1.93 6.39 22.04
N TYR A 74 -2.74 6.28 20.97
CA TYR A 74 -2.68 7.17 19.80
C TYR A 74 -3.98 7.98 19.68
N PRO A 75 -3.90 9.30 19.41
CA PRO A 75 -2.68 10.10 19.28
C PRO A 75 -2.01 10.36 20.63
N ASN A 76 -0.69 10.40 20.64
CA ASN A 76 0.07 10.90 21.79
C ASN A 76 0.03 12.43 21.81
N GLU A 77 -0.27 13.01 22.98
CA GLU A 77 -0.40 14.47 23.17
C GLU A 77 0.84 15.27 22.75
N LYS A 78 2.05 14.74 22.94
CA LYS A 78 3.29 15.47 22.63
C LYS A 78 3.79 15.25 21.20
N GLU A 79 3.61 14.05 20.67
CA GLU A 79 4.20 13.65 19.39
C GLU A 79 3.23 13.82 18.20
N HIS A 80 1.93 13.70 18.45
CA HIS A 80 0.91 13.59 17.40
C HIS A 80 -0.20 14.64 17.51
N SER A 81 -0.09 15.57 18.45
CA SER A 81 -1.03 16.67 18.62
C SER A 81 -0.33 18.02 18.46
N PHE A 82 -1.10 19.03 18.06
CA PHE A 82 -0.63 20.41 17.97
C PHE A 82 -1.18 21.21 19.15
N GLU A 83 -0.31 21.97 19.80
CA GLU A 83 -0.69 22.87 20.89
C GLU A 83 -1.24 24.19 20.32
N ILE A 84 -2.17 24.79 21.05
CA ILE A 84 -2.65 26.15 20.84
C ILE A 84 -2.25 26.99 22.04
N ASP A 85 -1.82 28.23 21.80
CA ASP A 85 -1.56 29.19 22.87
C ASP A 85 -2.87 29.54 23.59
N ASP A 86 -2.82 29.64 24.93
CA ASP A 86 -3.99 29.89 25.77
C ASP A 86 -4.73 31.18 25.37
N ILE A 87 -4.01 32.24 24.96
CA ILE A 87 -4.62 33.51 24.56
C ILE A 87 -5.41 33.35 23.25
N GLU A 88 -4.87 32.60 22.30
CA GLU A 88 -5.57 32.30 21.05
C GLU A 88 -6.77 31.36 21.28
N PHE A 89 -6.65 30.41 22.21
CA PHE A 89 -7.75 29.55 22.59
C PHE A 89 -8.89 30.33 23.26
N GLU A 90 -8.60 31.28 24.16
CA GLU A 90 -9.61 32.15 24.75
C GLU A 90 -10.34 33.01 23.72
N LYS A 91 -9.61 33.57 22.73
CA LYS A 91 -10.24 34.31 21.62
C LYS A 91 -11.20 33.44 20.82
N PHE A 92 -10.83 32.18 20.57
CA PHE A 92 -11.69 31.21 19.91
C PHE A 92 -12.94 30.94 20.74
N MET A 93 -12.79 30.64 22.03
CA MET A 93 -13.90 30.33 22.94
C MET A 93 -14.90 31.49 23.06
N ASN A 94 -14.43 32.75 23.01
CA ASN A 94 -15.30 33.93 23.02
C ASN A 94 -16.10 34.12 21.72
N LYS A 95 -15.69 33.48 20.62
CA LYS A 95 -16.34 33.58 19.31
C LYS A 95 -17.28 32.41 19.01
N ILE A 96 -17.08 31.25 19.64
CA ILE A 96 -17.99 30.12 19.44
C ILE A 96 -19.22 30.29 20.34
N GLY A 97 -20.42 30.23 19.75
CA GLY A 97 -21.67 30.19 20.52
C GLY A 97 -21.81 28.87 21.29
N LYS A 98 -22.71 28.81 22.28
CA LYS A 98 -23.08 27.54 22.93
C LYS A 98 -23.68 26.60 21.88
N VAL A 99 -23.01 25.48 21.62
CA VAL A 99 -23.62 24.34 20.95
C VAL A 99 -24.44 23.61 22.02
N ILE A 100 -25.76 23.77 21.96
CA ILE A 100 -26.70 22.97 22.74
C ILE A 100 -26.92 21.70 21.93
N ILE A 101 -26.47 20.55 22.45
CA ILE A 101 -26.78 19.22 21.93
C ILE A 101 -27.90 18.63 22.78
#